data_AF-A0A8T0BPS3-F1
#
_entry.id   AF-A0A8T0BPS3-F1
#
_cell.length_a   1.000
_cell.length_b   1.000
_cell.length_c   1.000
_cell.angle_alpha   90.00
_cell.angle_beta   90.00
_cell.angle_gamma   90.00
#
_symmetry.space_group_name_H-M   'P 1'
#
loop_
_entity.id
_entity.type
_entity.pdbx_description
1 polymer ?
#
loop_
_entity_poly.entity_id
_entity_poly.type
_entity_poly.pdbx_seq_one_letter_code
_entity_poly.pdbx_strand_id
1 'polypeptide(L)'
;MARYSPFPSLDPVRKLPVKTALTVLVTVVFFKYLFTCPCASPEETLMHCWLYLLLPVGILMFTLSLVDTQLLRLCQCYVCRCCARAEGRCCCCRPIRCGADVRHCCALIGDYLLRVFCASALWVVAALLDGDWYVCIRTVAANGSGQHQLACKDFPTPEEAETLRKYSSESRIIALLIILGLSILLVLSASFTSKSKPYYKSVFEAFVEQETTAMLEEKLHEQAMKKAKLLSESALRCIHSLNNGQEEGHFYYHPLTETEEDMWRTISDPAFHLLGVQIYS
;
A
#
# COMPACT_ATOMS: atom_id res chain seq x y z
N MET A 1 25.34 -34.60 9.90
CA MET A 1 23.98 -34.47 10.44
C MET A 1 23.74 -33.01 10.80
N ALA A 2 23.22 -32.23 9.86
CA ALA A 2 22.84 -30.85 10.12
C ALA A 2 21.49 -30.86 10.86
N ARG A 3 21.43 -30.27 12.06
CA ARG A 3 20.17 -30.08 12.79
C ARG A 3 19.36 -29.03 12.03
N TYR A 4 18.39 -29.49 11.24
CA TYR A 4 17.28 -28.65 10.81
C TYR A 4 16.58 -28.15 12.08
N SER A 5 16.63 -26.84 12.31
CA SER A 5 15.78 -26.22 13.33
C SER A 5 14.33 -26.36 12.84
N PRO A 6 13.43 -27.08 13.56
CA PRO A 6 12.08 -27.37 13.09
C PRO A 6 11.13 -26.17 13.16
N PHE A 7 11.63 -25.00 13.55
CA PHE A 7 10.85 -23.76 13.59
C PHE A 7 11.43 -22.77 12.59
N PRO A 8 10.83 -22.60 11.40
CA PRO A 8 11.08 -21.40 10.62
C PRO A 8 10.68 -20.22 11.50
N SER A 9 11.57 -19.23 11.63
CA SER A 9 11.27 -18.00 12.34
C SER A 9 10.07 -17.34 11.65
N LEU A 10 8.89 -17.52 12.24
CA LEU A 10 7.68 -16.79 11.97
C LEU A 10 7.94 -15.34 12.37
N ASP A 11 8.61 -14.58 11.52
CA ASP A 11 8.56 -13.12 11.53
C ASP A 11 7.62 -12.67 10.40
N PRO A 12 6.29 -12.82 10.54
CA PRO A 12 5.33 -12.14 9.66
C PRO A 12 5.50 -10.61 9.76
N VAL A 13 6.20 -10.11 10.78
CA VAL A 13 6.58 -8.71 10.96
C VAL A 13 7.72 -8.27 10.03
N ARG A 14 8.60 -9.17 9.55
CA ARG A 14 9.78 -8.80 8.73
C ARG A 14 9.47 -8.43 7.29
N LYS A 15 8.23 -8.64 6.84
CA LYS A 15 7.76 -8.16 5.53
C LYS A 15 6.69 -7.08 5.68
N LEU A 16 6.73 -6.27 6.74
CA LEU A 16 6.34 -4.87 6.50
C LEU A 16 7.22 -4.43 5.33
N PRO A 17 6.66 -3.98 4.18
CA PRO A 17 7.50 -3.64 3.04
C PRO A 17 8.42 -2.55 3.56
N VAL A 18 9.72 -2.83 3.68
CA VAL A 18 10.71 -1.84 4.12
C VAL A 18 10.54 -0.56 3.31
N LYS A 19 10.12 -0.71 2.05
CA LYS A 19 9.63 0.33 1.14
C LYS A 19 8.51 1.18 1.73
N THR A 20 7.42 0.60 2.22
CA THR A 20 6.29 1.32 2.84
C THR A 20 6.72 2.10 4.07
N ALA A 21 7.47 1.48 4.99
CA ALA A 21 7.99 2.16 6.17
C ALA A 21 8.92 3.31 5.80
N LEU A 22 9.80 3.09 4.82
CA LEU A 22 10.71 4.12 4.29
C LEU A 22 9.93 5.26 3.63
N THR A 23 8.92 4.98 2.80
CA THR A 23 8.07 6.00 2.17
C THR A 23 7.36 6.85 3.20
N VAL A 24 6.76 6.23 4.23
CA VAL A 24 6.11 6.96 5.34
C VAL A 24 7.13 7.82 6.08
N LEU A 25 8.28 7.26 6.45
CA LEU A 25 9.33 7.99 7.18
C LEU A 25 9.86 9.18 6.38
N VAL A 26 10.20 8.98 5.10
CA VAL A 26 10.70 10.05 4.22
C VAL A 26 9.65 11.15 4.07
N THR A 27 8.38 10.78 3.90
CA THR A 27 7.27 11.75 3.79
C THR A 27 7.14 12.55 5.08
N VAL A 28 7.13 11.88 6.24
CA VAL A 28 7.04 12.53 7.55
C VAL A 28 8.18 13.52 7.76
N VAL A 29 9.41 13.09 7.49
CA VAL A 29 10.61 13.92 7.66
C VAL A 29 10.60 15.11 6.69
N PHE A 30 10.26 14.88 5.42
CA PHE A 30 10.20 15.93 4.40
C PHE A 30 9.21 17.03 4.78
N PHE A 31 7.96 16.66 5.10
CA PHE A 31 6.96 17.65 5.46
C PHE A 31 7.27 18.33 6.79
N LYS A 32 7.85 17.63 7.77
CA LYS A 32 8.30 18.23 9.03
C LYS A 32 9.26 19.41 8.80
N TYR A 33 10.20 19.28 7.87
CA TYR A 33 11.15 20.36 7.54
C TYR A 33 10.53 21.48 6.70
N LEU A 34 9.42 21.23 6.02
CA LEU A 34 8.72 22.24 5.22
C LEU A 34 7.75 23.10 6.02
N PHE A 35 7.38 22.67 7.23
CA PHE A 35 6.41 23.42 8.01
C PHE A 35 7.01 24.68 8.59
N THR A 36 6.36 25.79 8.30
CA THR A 36 6.56 27.05 9.03
C THR A 36 5.19 27.72 9.09
N CYS A 37 4.76 28.12 10.30
CA CYS A 37 3.48 28.79 10.47
C CYS A 37 3.51 30.12 9.69
N PRO A 38 2.64 30.30 8.67
CA PRO A 38 2.64 31.54 7.92
C PRO A 38 1.97 32.63 8.77
N CYS A 39 2.71 33.70 9.03
CA CYS A 39 2.30 34.86 9.82
C CYS A 39 1.53 35.87 8.96
N ALA A 40 0.57 35.38 8.17
CA ALA A 40 -0.16 36.13 7.18
C ALA A 40 -1.59 36.46 7.67
N SER A 41 -2.50 36.74 6.74
CA SER A 41 -3.92 36.88 7.09
C SER A 41 -4.46 35.56 7.67
N PRO A 42 -5.42 35.59 8.60
CA PRO A 42 -5.87 34.39 9.33
C PRO A 42 -6.49 33.37 8.38
N GLU A 43 -7.18 33.81 7.33
CA GLU A 43 -7.76 32.95 6.31
C GLU A 43 -6.67 32.19 5.53
N GLU A 44 -5.60 32.88 5.13
CA GLU A 44 -4.46 32.26 4.48
C GLU A 44 -3.74 31.29 5.41
N THR A 45 -3.55 31.64 6.68
CA THR A 45 -2.89 30.77 7.66
C THR A 45 -3.70 29.50 7.92
N LEU A 46 -5.03 29.61 8.06
CA LEU A 46 -5.91 28.45 8.22
C LEU A 46 -5.84 27.53 7.00
N MET A 47 -5.90 28.09 5.79
CA MET A 47 -5.78 27.32 4.55
C MET A 47 -4.44 26.59 4.45
N HIS A 48 -3.33 27.26 4.77
CA HIS A 48 -2.00 26.64 4.78
C HIS A 48 -1.90 25.53 5.84
N CYS A 49 -2.45 25.74 7.04
CA CYS A 49 -2.47 24.72 8.09
C CYS A 49 -3.26 23.49 7.64
N TRP A 50 -4.45 23.67 7.06
CA TRP A 50 -5.25 22.54 6.57
C TRP A 50 -4.59 21.83 5.41
N LEU A 51 -4.01 22.57 4.45
CA LEU A 51 -3.30 21.99 3.33
C LEU A 51 -2.09 21.18 3.82
N TYR A 52 -1.31 21.71 4.76
CA TYR A 52 -0.18 21.01 5.36
C TYR A 52 -0.60 19.72 6.08
N LEU A 53 -1.76 19.72 6.74
CA LEU A 53 -2.26 18.53 7.42
C LEU A 53 -2.79 17.48 6.44
N LEU A 54 -3.59 17.89 5.45
CA LEU A 54 -4.34 16.98 4.57
C LEU A 54 -3.57 16.53 3.33
N LEU A 55 -2.69 17.37 2.78
CA LEU A 55 -1.94 17.05 1.57
C LEU A 55 -1.04 15.82 1.76
N PRO A 56 -0.26 15.67 2.85
CA PRO A 56 0.57 14.48 3.04
C PRO A 56 -0.27 13.23 3.27
N VAL A 57 -1.45 13.34 3.90
CA VAL A 57 -2.42 12.23 4.00
C VAL A 57 -2.84 11.78 2.60
N GLY A 58 -3.21 12.72 1.73
CA GLY A 58 -3.58 12.43 0.34
C GLY A 58 -2.45 11.79 -0.47
N ILE A 59 -1.22 12.31 -0.35
CA ILE A 59 -0.04 11.76 -1.03
C ILE A 59 0.28 10.35 -0.50
N LEU A 60 0.23 10.12 0.81
CA LEU A 60 0.44 8.80 1.39
C LEU A 60 -0.65 7.82 0.94
N MET A 61 -1.92 8.20 1.01
CA MET A 61 -3.02 7.39 0.50
C MET A 61 -2.82 7.00 -0.96
N PHE A 62 -2.45 7.96 -1.81
CA PHE A 62 -2.22 7.73 -3.24
C PHE A 62 -1.00 6.85 -3.50
N THR A 63 0.15 7.16 -2.89
CA THR A 63 1.40 6.40 -3.10
C THR A 63 1.30 4.97 -2.57
N LEU A 64 0.70 4.77 -1.40
CA LEU A 64 0.44 3.43 -0.88
C LEU A 64 -0.51 2.65 -1.79
N SER A 65 -1.52 3.32 -2.35
CA SER A 65 -2.43 2.74 -3.35
C SER A 65 -1.77 2.36 -4.67
N LEU A 66 -0.75 3.09 -5.09
CA LEU A 66 0.03 2.74 -6.29
C LEU A 66 1.04 1.62 -6.03
N VAL A 67 1.67 1.61 -4.85
CA VAL A 67 2.69 0.62 -4.50
C VAL A 67 2.07 -0.75 -4.20
N ASP A 68 0.82 -0.78 -3.72
CA ASP A 68 0.17 -2.04 -3.42
C ASP A 68 -0.33 -2.75 -4.69
N THR A 69 0.44 -3.75 -5.11
CA THR A 69 0.10 -4.66 -6.21
C THR A 69 -1.21 -5.41 -5.98
N GLN A 70 -1.65 -5.61 -4.73
CA GLN A 70 -2.94 -6.23 -4.42
C GLN A 70 -4.10 -5.36 -4.91
N LEU A 71 -4.03 -4.05 -4.68
CA LEU A 71 -5.05 -3.11 -5.15
C LEU A 71 -5.09 -3.06 -6.67
N LEU A 72 -3.92 -3.05 -7.32
CA LEU A 72 -3.83 -3.13 -8.79
C LEU A 72 -4.48 -4.40 -9.34
N ARG A 73 -4.25 -5.56 -8.70
CA ARG A 73 -4.91 -6.83 -9.07
C ARG A 73 -6.42 -6.78 -8.87
N LEU A 74 -6.90 -6.21 -7.76
CA LEU A 74 -8.33 -6.01 -7.49
C LEU A 74 -8.98 -5.05 -8.51
N CYS A 75 -8.30 -3.96 -8.86
CA CYS A 75 -8.74 -3.04 -9.90
C CYS A 75 -8.80 -3.69 -11.28
N GLN A 76 -7.86 -4.58 -11.61
CA GLN A 76 -7.91 -5.34 -12.87
C GLN A 76 -9.15 -6.25 -12.95
N CYS A 77 -9.58 -6.84 -11.84
CA CYS A 77 -10.85 -7.58 -11.79
C CYS A 77 -12.06 -6.65 -11.99
N TYR A 78 -12.04 -5.45 -11.42
CA TYR A 78 -13.15 -4.48 -11.53
C TYR A 78 -13.26 -3.86 -12.93
N VAL A 79 -12.13 -3.69 -13.63
CA VAL A 79 -12.02 -3.15 -15.00
C VAL A 79 -12.05 -4.28 -16.05
N CYS A 80 -12.57 -5.47 -15.70
CA CYS A 80 -12.90 -6.46 -16.72
C CYS A 80 -13.86 -5.84 -17.75
N ARG A 81 -13.57 -5.99 -19.04
CA ARG A 81 -14.32 -5.42 -20.18
C ARG A 81 -15.84 -5.72 -20.13
N CYS A 82 -16.27 -6.69 -19.34
CA CYS A 82 -17.68 -7.01 -19.11
C CYS A 82 -18.44 -5.96 -18.28
N CYS A 83 -17.76 -5.08 -17.52
CA CYS A 83 -18.39 -3.94 -16.84
C CYS A 83 -18.47 -2.68 -17.72
N ALA A 84 -17.57 -2.55 -18.70
CA ALA A 84 -17.50 -1.39 -19.59
C ALA A 84 -18.49 -1.49 -20.77
N ARG A 85 -18.85 -2.70 -21.21
CA ARG A 85 -20.03 -2.91 -22.05
C ARG A 85 -21.25 -3.03 -21.14
N ALA A 86 -22.12 -2.04 -21.18
CA ALA A 86 -23.41 -2.00 -20.47
C ALA A 86 -24.41 -3.08 -20.94
N GLU A 87 -23.94 -4.25 -21.40
CA GLU A 87 -24.74 -5.40 -21.75
C GLU A 87 -24.88 -6.33 -20.54
N GLY A 88 -25.38 -5.81 -19.42
CA GLY A 88 -26.14 -6.50 -18.36
C GLY A 88 -25.62 -7.81 -17.74
N ARG A 89 -24.44 -8.31 -18.09
CA ARG A 89 -23.90 -9.60 -17.62
C ARG A 89 -22.44 -9.42 -17.27
N CYS A 90 -22.20 -9.03 -16.03
CA CYS A 90 -20.87 -9.06 -15.43
C CYS A 90 -20.33 -10.50 -15.52
N CYS A 91 -19.19 -10.69 -16.20
CA CYS A 91 -18.59 -12.02 -16.42
C CYS A 91 -18.12 -12.71 -15.12
N CYS A 92 -18.09 -12.00 -13.99
CA CYS A 92 -17.84 -12.57 -12.68
C CYS A 92 -19.11 -13.20 -12.03
N CYS A 93 -20.27 -13.11 -12.68
CA CYS A 93 -21.55 -13.52 -12.13
C CYS A 93 -22.18 -14.66 -12.92
N ARG A 94 -21.76 -15.91 -12.66
CA ARG A 94 -22.72 -17.02 -12.79
C ARG A 94 -23.76 -16.82 -11.68
N PRO A 95 -25.07 -16.66 -11.99
CA PRO A 95 -26.07 -16.06 -11.09
C PRO A 95 -26.44 -16.88 -9.84
N ILE A 96 -25.74 -17.99 -9.55
CA ILE A 96 -26.12 -18.92 -8.48
C ILE A 96 -25.23 -18.80 -7.22
N ARG A 97 -24.09 -18.08 -7.25
CA ARG A 97 -23.15 -18.01 -6.09
C ARG A 97 -22.65 -16.62 -5.67
N CYS A 98 -23.15 -15.51 -6.24
CA CYS A 98 -22.60 -14.17 -5.98
C CYS A 98 -22.82 -13.59 -4.57
N GLY A 99 -23.61 -14.22 -3.68
CA GLY A 99 -23.87 -13.67 -2.34
C GLY A 99 -22.67 -13.75 -1.39
N ALA A 100 -21.83 -14.79 -1.52
CA ALA A 100 -20.69 -15.01 -0.64
C ALA A 100 -19.44 -14.26 -1.12
N ASP A 101 -19.20 -14.24 -2.43
CA ASP A 101 -17.97 -13.69 -3.02
C ASP A 101 -17.92 -12.15 -2.97
N VAL A 102 -19.06 -11.47 -3.11
CA VAL A 102 -19.13 -9.99 -3.00
C VAL A 102 -18.79 -9.52 -1.59
N ARG A 103 -19.28 -10.21 -0.55
CA ARG A 103 -18.94 -9.88 0.84
C ARG A 103 -17.45 -10.05 1.10
N HIS A 104 -16.83 -11.08 0.53
CA HIS A 104 -15.40 -11.32 0.66
C HIS A 104 -14.58 -10.21 -0.01
N CYS A 105 -14.94 -9.82 -1.24
CA CYS A 105 -14.28 -8.72 -1.95
C CYS A 105 -14.42 -7.38 -1.21
N CYS A 106 -15.62 -7.04 -0.75
CA CYS A 106 -15.85 -5.83 0.06
C CYS A 106 -15.06 -5.85 1.37
N ALA A 107 -14.96 -7.00 2.04
CA ALA A 107 -14.17 -7.13 3.26
C ALA A 107 -12.67 -6.93 2.99
N LEU A 108 -12.16 -7.46 1.87
CA LEU A 108 -10.75 -7.33 1.50
C LEU A 108 -10.40 -5.90 1.10
N ILE A 109 -11.25 -5.24 0.30
CA ILE A 109 -11.11 -3.81 -0.02
C ILE A 109 -11.23 -2.95 1.24
N GLY A 110 -12.18 -3.26 2.12
CA GLY A 110 -12.38 -2.55 3.38
C GLY A 110 -11.18 -2.65 4.31
N ASP A 111 -10.62 -3.85 4.49
CA ASP A 111 -9.40 -4.06 5.28
C ASP A 111 -8.20 -3.32 4.67
N TYR A 112 -8.05 -3.37 3.35
CA TYR A 112 -7.02 -2.62 2.65
C TYR A 112 -7.14 -1.11 2.89
N LEU A 113 -8.32 -0.52 2.62
CA LEU A 113 -8.57 0.91 2.83
C LEU A 113 -8.35 1.32 4.28
N LEU A 114 -8.74 0.46 5.24
CA LEU A 114 -8.49 0.69 6.66
C LEU A 114 -6.99 0.77 6.97
N ARG A 115 -6.18 -0.16 6.44
CA ARG A 115 -4.73 -0.16 6.66
C ARG A 115 -4.07 1.09 6.07
N VAL A 116 -4.44 1.47 4.85
CA VAL A 116 -3.91 2.70 4.22
C VAL A 116 -4.35 3.93 5.00
N PHE A 117 -5.60 3.99 5.44
CA PHE A 117 -6.11 5.06 6.29
C PHE A 117 -5.31 5.15 7.59
N CYS A 118 -5.13 4.05 8.33
CA CYS A 118 -4.33 4.03 9.55
C CYS A 118 -2.88 4.47 9.32
N ALA A 119 -2.24 4.01 8.24
CA ALA A 119 -0.88 4.41 7.90
C ALA A 119 -0.79 5.91 7.57
N SER A 120 -1.75 6.46 6.82
CA SER A 120 -1.81 7.88 6.49
C SER A 120 -2.13 8.75 7.72
N ALA A 121 -2.95 8.27 8.65
CA ALA A 121 -3.28 8.96 9.89
C ALA A 121 -2.08 9.12 10.83
N LEU A 122 -1.03 8.29 10.69
CA LEU A 122 0.22 8.46 11.43
C LEU A 122 0.88 9.82 11.14
N TRP A 123 0.67 10.41 9.96
CA TRP A 123 1.11 11.77 9.66
C TRP A 123 0.43 12.79 10.58
N VAL A 124 -0.90 12.72 10.71
CA VAL A 124 -1.68 13.62 11.57
C VAL A 124 -1.21 13.50 13.02
N VAL A 125 -0.97 12.26 13.48
CA VAL A 125 -0.40 12.00 14.80
C VAL A 125 0.97 12.65 14.96
N ALA A 126 1.86 12.51 13.97
CA ALA A 126 3.20 13.12 14.01
C ALA A 126 3.11 14.66 14.08
N ALA A 127 2.27 15.27 13.25
CA ALA A 127 2.05 16.73 13.25
C ALA A 127 1.49 17.23 14.60
N LEU A 128 0.60 16.47 15.23
CA LEU A 128 0.06 16.80 16.56
C LEU A 128 1.05 16.56 17.70
N LEU A 129 1.92 15.56 17.60
CA LEU A 129 2.97 15.31 18.60
C LEU A 129 4.02 16.43 18.62
N ASP A 130 4.38 16.93 17.44
CA ASP A 130 5.25 18.10 17.30
C ASP A 130 4.56 19.34 17.91
N GLY A 131 3.27 19.51 17.61
CA GLY A 131 2.41 20.52 18.24
C GLY A 131 2.46 21.89 17.56
N ASP A 132 3.44 22.16 16.72
CA ASP A 132 3.58 23.43 16.00
C ASP A 132 2.34 23.75 15.14
N TRP A 133 1.81 22.74 14.45
CA TRP A 133 0.58 22.87 13.67
C TRP A 133 -0.61 23.29 14.54
N TYR A 134 -0.78 22.63 15.69
CA TYR A 134 -1.89 22.91 16.60
C TYR A 134 -1.74 24.28 17.28
N VAL A 135 -0.54 24.64 17.68
CA VAL A 135 -0.24 25.98 18.22
C VAL A 135 -0.56 27.06 17.19
N CYS A 136 -0.14 26.87 15.93
CA CYS A 136 -0.43 27.80 14.83
C CYS A 136 -1.94 27.98 14.65
N ILE A 137 -2.72 26.90 14.52
CA ILE A 137 -4.17 27.01 14.29
C ILE A 137 -4.92 27.63 15.47
N ARG A 138 -4.51 27.31 16.71
CA ARG A 138 -5.17 27.82 17.93
C ARG A 138 -4.87 29.29 18.17
N THR A 139 -3.64 29.74 17.92
CA THR A 139 -3.25 31.14 18.10
C THR A 139 -3.91 32.05 17.07
N VAL A 140 -4.05 31.59 15.82
CA VAL A 140 -4.83 32.29 14.77
C VAL A 140 -6.30 32.45 15.20
N ALA A 141 -6.90 31.39 15.76
CA ALA A 141 -8.29 31.42 16.20
C ALA A 141 -8.53 32.31 17.44
N ALA A 142 -7.55 32.44 18.33
CA ALA A 142 -7.69 33.20 19.58
C ALA A 142 -7.40 34.70 19.44
N ASN A 143 -6.36 35.09 18.69
CA ASN A 143 -5.83 36.45 18.71
C ASN A 143 -6.05 37.25 17.41
N GLY A 144 -6.71 36.68 16.40
CA GLY A 144 -7.02 37.37 15.14
C GLY A 144 -5.83 37.50 14.17
N SER A 145 -5.89 38.50 13.28
CA SER A 145 -4.97 38.67 12.14
C SER A 145 -3.69 39.45 12.48
N GLY A 146 -2.57 39.08 11.82
CA GLY A 146 -1.38 39.93 11.69
C GLY A 146 -0.12 39.52 12.49
N GLN A 147 0.88 40.40 12.49
CA GLN A 147 2.20 40.24 13.14
C GLN A 147 2.15 40.01 14.66
N HIS A 148 0.99 40.20 15.30
CA HIS A 148 0.79 39.93 16.71
C HIS A 148 0.44 38.45 17.01
N GLN A 149 0.48 37.57 16.01
CA GLN A 149 0.31 36.14 16.25
C GLN A 149 1.44 35.60 17.14
N LEU A 150 1.02 34.90 18.21
CA LEU A 150 1.91 34.36 19.24
C LEU A 150 2.98 33.42 18.67
N ALA A 151 2.61 32.64 17.66
CA ALA A 151 3.49 31.67 17.00
C ALA A 151 4.62 32.32 16.18
N CYS A 152 4.49 33.60 15.87
CA CYS A 152 5.38 34.35 14.98
C CYS A 152 6.34 35.28 15.72
N LYS A 153 6.22 35.32 17.06
CA LYS A 153 6.99 36.24 17.89
C LYS A 153 8.25 35.55 18.37
N ASP A 154 9.41 36.12 18.04
CA ASP A 154 10.72 35.59 18.46
C ASP A 154 10.89 35.57 19.99
N PHE A 155 10.25 36.53 20.67
CA PHE A 155 10.36 36.72 22.12
C PHE A 155 8.97 36.79 22.77
N PRO A 156 8.34 35.64 23.08
CA PRO A 156 7.08 35.62 23.81
C PRO A 156 7.27 36.13 25.24
N THR A 157 6.29 36.86 25.77
CA THR A 157 6.26 37.22 27.19
C THR A 157 6.06 35.96 28.05
N PRO A 158 6.35 36.00 29.37
CA PRO A 158 6.17 34.82 30.24
C PRO A 158 4.76 34.22 30.19
N GLU A 159 3.72 35.06 30.13
CA GLU A 159 2.30 34.63 30.03
C GLU A 159 1.99 34.00 28.66
N GLU A 160 2.54 34.56 27.59
CA GLU A 160 2.42 34.01 26.23
C GLU A 160 3.12 32.64 26.14
N ALA A 161 4.30 32.51 26.74
CA ALA A 161 5.04 31.24 26.79
C ALA A 161 4.30 30.15 27.57
N GLU A 162 3.60 30.50 28.65
CA GLU A 162 2.73 29.58 29.38
C GLU A 162 1.57 29.09 28.51
N THR A 163 0.96 30.01 27.75
CA THR A 163 -0.13 29.68 26.81
C THR A 163 0.33 28.76 25.68
N LEU A 164 1.52 29.01 25.12
CA LEU A 164 2.13 28.13 24.10
C LEU A 164 2.39 26.72 24.64
N ARG A 165 2.92 26.60 25.87
CA ARG A 165 3.12 25.30 26.54
C ARG A 165 1.81 24.56 26.75
N LYS A 166 0.75 25.28 27.13
CA LYS A 166 -0.59 24.72 27.28
C LYS A 166 -1.10 24.12 25.97
N TYR A 167 -1.04 24.86 24.87
CA TYR A 167 -1.49 24.34 23.56
C TYR A 167 -0.63 23.17 23.06
N SER A 168 0.68 23.19 23.28
CA SER A 168 1.56 22.06 22.96
C SER A 168 1.16 20.79 23.74
N SER A 169 0.87 20.94 25.04
CA SER A 169 0.37 19.83 25.87
C SER A 169 -0.99 19.31 25.40
N GLU A 170 -1.93 20.20 25.08
CA GLU A 170 -3.25 19.83 24.54
C GLU A 170 -3.09 19.03 23.23
N SER A 171 -2.22 19.49 22.31
CA SER A 171 -1.93 18.81 21.05
C SER A 171 -1.44 17.37 21.26
N ARG A 172 -0.51 17.16 22.19
CA ARG A 172 0.02 15.83 22.51
C ARG A 172 -1.04 14.91 23.10
N ILE A 173 -1.93 15.44 23.95
CA ILE A 173 -3.05 14.68 24.51
C ILE A 173 -3.97 14.22 23.37
N ILE A 174 -4.32 15.11 22.44
CA ILE A 174 -5.14 14.76 21.27
C ILE A 174 -4.45 13.69 20.42
N ALA A 175 -3.13 13.81 20.19
CA ALA A 175 -2.37 12.81 19.44
C ALA A 175 -2.43 11.42 20.10
N LEU A 176 -2.26 11.34 21.43
CA LEU A 176 -2.34 10.09 22.18
C LEU A 176 -3.74 9.47 22.12
N LEU A 177 -4.80 10.28 22.18
CA LEU A 177 -6.18 9.82 22.01
C LEU A 177 -6.42 9.25 20.60
N ILE A 178 -5.86 9.87 19.56
CA ILE A 178 -5.93 9.36 18.18
C ILE A 178 -5.19 8.02 18.07
N ILE A 179 -3.97 7.91 18.62
CA ILE A 179 -3.21 6.64 18.64
C ILE A 179 -4.03 5.53 19.32
N LEU A 180 -4.63 5.83 20.47
CA LEU A 180 -5.48 4.88 21.19
C LEU A 180 -6.68 4.45 20.32
N GLY A 181 -7.36 5.40 19.69
CA GLY A 181 -8.48 5.13 18.78
C GLY A 181 -8.09 4.26 17.58
N LEU A 182 -6.97 4.58 16.92
CA LEU A 182 -6.45 3.78 15.81
C LEU A 182 -6.05 2.37 16.25
N SER A 183 -5.46 2.23 17.43
CA SER A 183 -5.08 0.93 17.99
C SER A 183 -6.30 0.06 18.27
N ILE A 184 -7.35 0.63 18.90
CA ILE A 184 -8.62 -0.07 19.14
C ILE A 184 -9.27 -0.47 17.81
N LEU A 185 -9.29 0.44 16.83
CA LEU A 185 -9.87 0.18 15.51
C LEU A 185 -9.20 -0.99 14.79
N LEU A 186 -7.86 -1.07 14.82
CA LEU A 186 -7.09 -2.18 14.26
C LEU A 186 -7.33 -3.51 14.99
N VAL A 187 -7.43 -3.48 16.32
CA VAL A 187 -7.74 -4.69 17.11
C VAL A 187 -9.15 -5.19 16.80
N LEU A 188 -10.12 -4.29 16.68
CA LEU A 188 -11.49 -4.65 16.32
C LEU A 188 -11.54 -5.23 14.90
N SER A 189 -10.89 -4.61 13.91
CA SER A 189 -10.87 -5.12 12.53
C SER A 189 -10.21 -6.50 12.43
N ALA A 190 -9.10 -6.72 13.14
CA ALA A 190 -8.45 -8.02 13.25
C ALA A 190 -9.33 -9.07 13.94
N SER A 191 -10.14 -8.65 14.92
CA SER A 191 -11.08 -9.53 15.63
C SER A 191 -12.27 -9.93 14.76
N PHE A 192 -12.76 -9.02 13.90
CA PHE A 192 -13.85 -9.33 12.97
C PHE A 192 -13.41 -10.28 11.85
N THR A 193 -12.17 -10.14 11.37
CA THR A 193 -11.62 -11.01 10.32
C THR A 193 -11.24 -12.39 10.83
N SER A 194 -10.77 -12.50 12.09
CA SER A 194 -10.32 -13.78 12.67
C SER A 194 -11.45 -14.74 13.06
N LYS A 195 -12.63 -14.23 13.45
CA LYS A 195 -13.78 -15.07 13.87
C LYS A 195 -14.28 -16.05 12.80
N SER A 196 -13.93 -15.84 11.53
CA SER A 196 -14.44 -16.63 10.41
C SER A 196 -13.52 -17.74 9.91
N LYS A 197 -12.29 -17.86 10.42
CA LYS A 197 -11.34 -18.89 9.98
C LYS A 197 -10.73 -19.67 11.16
N PRO A 198 -10.70 -21.01 11.13
CA PRO A 198 -9.97 -21.78 12.13
C PRO A 198 -8.46 -21.48 12.06
N TYR A 199 -7.84 -21.17 13.21
CA TYR A 199 -6.45 -20.72 13.33
C TYR A 199 -5.43 -21.55 12.53
N TYR A 200 -5.48 -22.88 12.66
CA TYR A 200 -4.54 -23.76 11.95
C TYR A 200 -4.72 -23.72 10.43
N LYS A 201 -5.94 -23.50 9.95
CA LYS A 201 -6.22 -23.34 8.51
C LYS A 201 -5.58 -22.06 7.98
N SER A 202 -5.72 -20.93 8.69
CA SER A 202 -5.09 -19.68 8.26
C SER A 202 -3.57 -19.74 8.28
N VAL A 203 -2.98 -20.40 9.29
CA VAL A 203 -1.52 -20.59 9.36
C VAL A 203 -1.03 -21.49 8.23
N PHE A 204 -1.72 -22.61 7.96
CA PHE A 204 -1.39 -23.49 6.85
C PHE A 204 -1.53 -22.80 5.49
N GLU A 205 -2.63 -22.06 5.26
CA GLU A 205 -2.83 -21.25 4.04
C GLU A 205 -1.66 -20.27 3.82
N ALA A 206 -1.20 -19.58 4.87
CA ALA A 206 -0.08 -18.65 4.77
C ALA A 206 1.25 -19.36 4.44
N PHE A 207 1.52 -20.54 5.01
CA PHE A 207 2.71 -21.33 4.67
C PHE A 207 2.67 -21.82 3.22
N VAL A 208 1.51 -22.33 2.76
CA VAL A 208 1.34 -22.77 1.38
C VAL A 208 1.51 -21.58 0.42
N GLU A 209 0.92 -20.43 0.72
CA GLU A 209 1.07 -19.22 -0.10
C GLU A 209 2.55 -18.78 -0.18
N GLN A 210 3.25 -18.78 0.95
CA GLN A 210 4.67 -18.42 0.98
C GLN A 210 5.53 -19.38 0.15
N GLU A 211 5.35 -20.69 0.34
CA GLU A 211 6.15 -21.71 -0.35
C GLU A 211 5.83 -21.76 -1.85
N THR A 212 4.55 -21.67 -2.22
CA THR A 212 4.12 -21.64 -3.62
C THR A 212 4.64 -20.39 -4.34
N THR A 213 4.64 -19.23 -3.68
CA THR A 213 5.20 -18.00 -4.26
C THR A 213 6.70 -18.13 -4.51
N ALA A 214 7.45 -18.65 -3.53
CA ALA A 214 8.90 -18.84 -3.66
C ALA A 214 9.25 -19.84 -4.79
N MET A 215 8.55 -20.97 -4.83
CA MET A 215 8.75 -21.98 -5.86
C MET A 215 8.35 -21.47 -7.25
N LEU A 216 7.27 -20.71 -7.35
CA LEU A 216 6.83 -20.10 -8.60
C LEU A 216 7.85 -19.09 -9.12
N GLU A 217 8.38 -18.24 -8.26
CA GLU A 217 9.41 -17.26 -8.61
C GLU A 217 10.68 -17.93 -9.13
N GLU A 218 11.13 -19.00 -8.46
CA GLU A 218 12.28 -19.80 -8.91
C GLU A 218 12.03 -20.42 -10.30
N LYS A 219 10.87 -21.05 -10.50
CA LYS A 219 10.52 -21.70 -11.77
C LYS A 219 10.35 -20.70 -12.92
N LEU A 220 9.74 -19.55 -12.64
CA LEU A 220 9.63 -18.44 -13.58
C LEU A 220 11.00 -17.93 -14.00
N HIS A 221 11.90 -17.74 -13.03
CA HIS A 221 13.25 -17.29 -13.29
C HIS A 221 14.03 -18.30 -14.14
N GLU A 222 13.93 -19.60 -13.81
CA GLU A 222 14.55 -20.68 -14.57
C GLU A 222 14.05 -20.71 -16.04
N GLN A 223 12.74 -20.58 -16.25
CA GLN A 223 12.15 -20.53 -17.59
C GLN A 223 12.57 -19.28 -18.36
N ALA A 224 12.56 -18.11 -17.71
CA ALA A 224 13.00 -16.86 -18.32
C ALA A 224 14.47 -16.94 -18.75
N MET A 225 15.34 -17.51 -17.92
CA MET A 225 16.76 -17.73 -18.25
C MET A 225 16.92 -18.67 -19.45
N LYS A 226 16.17 -19.78 -19.50
CA LYS A 226 16.20 -20.71 -20.64
C LYS A 226 15.75 -20.03 -21.95
N LYS A 227 14.63 -19.29 -21.92
CA LYS A 227 14.14 -18.53 -23.10
C LYS A 227 15.16 -17.47 -23.54
N ALA A 228 15.74 -16.71 -22.60
CA ALA A 228 16.77 -15.72 -22.90
C ALA A 228 18.03 -16.34 -23.53
N LYS A 229 18.48 -17.49 -23.00
CA LYS A 229 19.63 -18.23 -23.56
C LYS A 229 19.36 -18.67 -25.01
N LEU A 230 18.21 -19.29 -25.28
CA LEU A 230 17.83 -19.71 -26.64
C LEU A 230 17.76 -18.52 -27.61
N LEU A 231 17.20 -17.39 -27.19
CA LEU A 231 17.16 -16.16 -27.99
C LEU A 231 18.57 -15.63 -28.28
N SER A 232 19.45 -15.60 -27.27
CA SER A 232 20.84 -15.15 -27.44
C SER A 232 21.65 -16.05 -28.38
N GLU A 233 21.53 -17.37 -28.26
CA GLU A 233 22.21 -18.35 -29.13
C GLU A 233 21.70 -18.28 -30.57
N SER A 234 20.41 -18.00 -30.75
CA SER A 234 19.82 -17.82 -32.08
C SER A 234 20.28 -16.51 -32.72
N ALA A 235 20.32 -15.42 -31.97
CA ALA A 235 20.85 -14.13 -32.45
C ALA A 235 22.35 -14.23 -32.81
N LEU A 236 23.16 -14.89 -31.98
CA LEU A 236 24.58 -15.13 -32.26
C LEU A 236 24.80 -15.93 -33.55
N ARG A 237 23.97 -16.96 -33.79
CA ARG A 237 24.01 -17.72 -35.05
C ARG A 237 23.67 -16.87 -36.27
N CYS A 238 22.66 -16.00 -36.18
CA CYS A 238 22.32 -15.07 -37.26
C CYS A 238 23.45 -14.06 -37.55
N ILE A 239 24.10 -13.52 -36.52
CA ILE A 239 25.25 -12.63 -36.71
C ILE A 239 26.40 -13.37 -37.41
N HIS A 240 26.65 -14.62 -37.02
CA HIS A 240 27.69 -15.44 -37.64
C HIS A 240 27.38 -15.79 -39.11
N SER A 241 26.13 -16.09 -39.46
CA SER A 241 25.74 -16.34 -40.86
C SER A 241 25.85 -15.08 -41.73
N LEU A 242 25.53 -13.90 -41.18
CA LEU A 242 25.64 -12.62 -41.87
C LEU A 242 27.11 -12.32 -42.24
N ASN A 243 28.04 -12.56 -41.30
CA ASN A 243 29.48 -12.35 -41.55
C ASN A 243 30.06 -13.28 -42.63
N ASN A 244 29.41 -14.41 -42.90
CA ASN A 244 29.86 -15.38 -43.89
C ASN A 244 29.26 -15.14 -45.29
N GLY A 245 28.55 -14.02 -45.51
CA GLY A 245 28.03 -13.63 -46.83
C GLY A 245 26.83 -14.46 -47.31
N GLN A 246 26.12 -15.13 -46.40
CA GLN A 246 24.92 -15.89 -46.71
C GLN A 246 23.68 -15.00 -46.54
N GLU A 247 22.79 -14.98 -47.54
CA GLU A 247 21.61 -14.09 -47.64
C GLU A 247 20.76 -14.02 -46.36
N GLU A 248 20.17 -12.84 -46.15
CA GLU A 248 19.41 -12.41 -44.96
C GLU A 248 18.29 -13.39 -44.56
N GLY A 249 18.56 -14.21 -43.54
CA GLY A 249 17.53 -14.95 -42.84
C GLY A 249 16.74 -14.02 -41.91
N HIS A 250 15.48 -13.72 -42.24
CA HIS A 250 14.59 -12.95 -41.37
C HIS A 250 14.40 -13.63 -40.00
N PHE A 251 14.70 -12.89 -38.94
CA PHE A 251 14.49 -13.34 -37.56
C PHE A 251 13.01 -13.20 -37.18
N TYR A 252 12.26 -14.30 -37.24
CA TYR A 252 10.88 -14.32 -36.75
C TYR A 252 10.84 -14.57 -35.24
N TYR A 253 10.52 -13.53 -34.47
CA TYR A 253 10.16 -13.69 -33.07
C TYR A 253 8.88 -14.54 -33.02
N HIS A 254 8.95 -15.74 -32.44
CA HIS A 254 7.74 -16.52 -32.17
C HIS A 254 6.97 -15.84 -31.03
N PRO A 255 5.76 -15.28 -31.28
CA PRO A 255 4.91 -14.80 -30.21
C PRO A 255 4.58 -15.96 -29.26
N LEU A 256 4.28 -15.66 -27.99
CA LEU A 256 3.72 -16.69 -27.11
C LEU A 256 2.48 -17.30 -27.78
N THR A 257 2.32 -18.61 -27.65
CA THR A 257 1.12 -19.26 -28.18
C THR A 257 -0.10 -18.79 -27.38
N GLU A 258 -1.26 -18.69 -28.03
CA GLU A 258 -2.53 -18.31 -27.37
C GLU A 258 -2.81 -19.17 -26.12
N THR A 259 -2.41 -20.45 -26.16
CA THR A 259 -2.46 -21.38 -25.03
C THR A 259 -1.57 -20.99 -23.84
N GLU A 260 -0.38 -20.42 -24.08
CA GLU A 260 0.48 -19.92 -23.01
C GLU A 260 -0.15 -18.67 -22.38
N GLU A 261 -0.71 -17.76 -23.17
CA GLU A 261 -1.38 -16.55 -22.67
C GLU A 261 -2.60 -16.87 -21.81
N ASP A 262 -3.45 -17.80 -22.23
CA ASP A 262 -4.63 -18.19 -21.45
C ASP A 262 -4.27 -18.91 -20.15
N MET A 263 -3.17 -19.68 -20.14
CA MET A 263 -2.63 -20.26 -18.92
C MET A 263 -2.17 -19.17 -17.94
N TRP A 264 -1.47 -18.13 -18.41
CA TRP A 264 -1.08 -16.99 -17.57
C TRP A 264 -2.28 -16.24 -16.99
N ARG A 265 -3.34 -16.05 -17.78
CA ARG A 265 -4.59 -15.44 -17.29
C ARG A 265 -5.24 -16.29 -16.19
N THR A 266 -5.28 -17.61 -16.39
CA THR A 266 -5.90 -18.54 -15.43
C THR A 266 -5.15 -18.57 -14.10
N ILE A 267 -3.81 -18.59 -14.13
CA ILE A 267 -2.97 -18.61 -12.91
C ILE A 267 -3.00 -17.25 -12.19
N SER A 268 -3.22 -16.15 -12.93
CA SER A 268 -3.29 -14.80 -12.34
C SER A 268 -4.63 -14.48 -11.70
N ASP A 269 -5.64 -15.34 -11.82
CA ASP A 269 -6.96 -15.12 -11.22
C ASP A 269 -6.87 -15.20 -9.68
N PRO A 270 -7.36 -14.19 -8.92
CA PRO A 270 -7.35 -14.22 -7.45
C PRO A 270 -8.04 -15.46 -6.86
N ALA A 271 -9.02 -16.03 -7.57
CA ALA A 271 -9.73 -17.23 -7.15
C ALA A 271 -8.95 -18.53 -7.39
N PHE A 272 -7.84 -18.50 -8.14
CA PHE A 272 -7.02 -19.68 -8.41
C PHE A 272 -6.55 -20.37 -7.13
N HIS A 273 -6.16 -19.59 -6.12
CA HIS A 273 -5.75 -20.10 -4.80
C HIS A 273 -6.89 -20.77 -4.04
N LEU A 274 -8.14 -20.32 -4.24
CA LEU A 274 -9.32 -20.93 -3.60
C LEU A 274 -9.67 -22.27 -4.25
N LEU A 275 -9.47 -22.41 -5.56
CA LEU A 275 -9.70 -23.65 -6.30
C LEU A 275 -8.70 -24.73 -5.93
N GLY A 276 -7.43 -24.38 -5.74
CA GLY A 276 -6.40 -25.34 -5.31
C GLY A 276 -6.72 -26.01 -3.98
N VAL A 277 -7.24 -25.26 -3.00
CA VAL A 277 -7.59 -25.79 -1.67
C VAL A 277 -8.74 -26.80 -1.74
N GLN A 278 -9.70 -26.64 -2.65
CA GLN A 278 -10.81 -27.59 -2.82
C GLN A 278 -10.38 -28.94 -3.41
N ILE A 279 -9.22 -29.01 -4.07
CA ILE A 279 -8.72 -30.24 -4.69
C ILE A 279 -7.99 -31.11 -3.66
N TYR A 280 -7.45 -30.51 -2.59
CA TYR A 280 -6.70 -31.20 -1.54
C TYR A 280 -7.47 -31.41 -0.22
N SER A 281 -8.73 -30.96 -0.14
CA SER A 281 -9.65 -31.19 1.00
C SER A 281 -10.65 -32.29 0.72
#